data_AF-A0A3D9V416-F1
#
_entry.id   AF-A0A3D9V416-F1
#
_cell.length_a   1.000
_cell.length_b   1.000
_cell.length_c   1.000
_cell.angle_alpha   90.00
_cell.angle_beta   90.00
_cell.angle_gamma   90.00
#
_symmetry.space_group_name_H-M   'P 1'
#
loop_
_entity.id
_entity.type
_entity.pdbx_description
1 polymer ?
#
loop_
_entity_poly.entity_id
_entity_poly.type
_entity_poly.pdbx_seq_one_letter_code
_entity_poly.pdbx_strand_id
1 'polypeptide(L)'
;MTDFTRWNAEALDQLQANLRLAYRGVEDETNDLERELEQKLAEWSGEAREAYWQAKAQWEKAIGELNDVLAQLGAAVENIRTNYTATERANTTLFQ
;
A
#
# COMPACT_ATOMS: atom_id res chain seq x y z
N MET A 1 24.88 5.81 14.65
CA MET A 1 24.00 4.74 14.11
C MET A 1 22.50 5.05 14.28
N THR A 2 22.10 5.96 15.15
CA THR A 2 20.69 6.39 15.34
C THR A 2 20.08 7.11 14.13
N ASP A 3 20.89 7.79 13.31
CA ASP A 3 20.40 8.59 12.19
C ASP A 3 19.85 7.75 11.03
N PHE A 4 20.45 6.59 10.76
CA PHE A 4 19.97 5.68 9.70
C PHE A 4 18.60 5.07 10.04
N THR A 5 18.36 4.76 11.31
CA THR A 5 17.07 4.24 11.78
C THR A 5 15.97 5.28 11.73
N ARG A 6 16.26 6.53 12.11
CA ARG A 6 15.31 7.65 12.01
C ARG A 6 14.96 7.95 10.56
N TRP A 7 15.97 7.98 9.69
CA TRP A 7 15.77 8.17 8.25
C TRP A 7 14.90 7.06 7.65
N ASN A 8 15.13 5.80 8.02
CA ASN A 8 14.26 4.70 7.60
C ASN A 8 12.83 4.89 8.09
N ALA A 9 12.61 5.25 9.37
CA ALA A 9 11.26 5.47 9.90
C ALA A 9 10.48 6.57 9.15
N GLU A 10 11.13 7.70 8.84
CA GLU A 10 10.51 8.79 8.08
C GLU A 10 10.18 8.37 6.64
N ALA A 11 11.08 7.66 5.97
CA ALA A 11 10.85 7.13 4.63
C ALA A 11 9.66 6.14 4.59
N LEU A 12 9.50 5.35 5.65
CA LEU A 12 8.40 4.40 5.80
C LEU A 12 7.05 5.11 5.98
N ASP A 13 7.00 6.14 6.82
CA ASP A 13 5.79 6.96 7.02
C ASP A 13 5.38 7.68 5.72
N GLN A 14 6.35 8.21 4.97
CA GLN A 14 6.09 8.83 3.66
C GLN A 14 5.57 7.83 2.64
N LEU A 15 6.18 6.65 2.56
CA LEU A 15 5.73 5.60 1.66
C LEU A 15 4.30 5.17 1.99
N GLN A 16 3.96 4.99 3.27
CA GLN A 16 2.62 4.67 3.69
C GLN A 16 1.61 5.76 3.32
N ALA A 17 1.97 7.04 3.47
CA ALA A 17 1.12 8.15 3.05
C ALA A 17 0.87 8.16 1.54
N ASN A 18 1.93 7.97 0.74
CA ASN A 18 1.85 7.91 -0.72
C ASN A 18 0.97 6.74 -1.19
N LEU A 19 1.10 5.57 -0.57
CA LEU A 19 0.31 4.40 -0.91
C LEU A 19 -1.18 4.58 -0.58
N ARG A 20 -1.51 5.23 0.55
CA ARG A 20 -2.91 5.58 0.86
C ARG A 20 -3.50 6.60 -0.11
N LEU A 21 -2.68 7.50 -0.66
CA LEU A 21 -3.11 8.44 -1.69
C LEU A 21 -3.33 7.73 -3.03
N ALA A 22 -2.40 6.85 -3.42
CA ALA A 22 -2.54 6.04 -4.62
C ALA A 22 -3.78 5.13 -4.55
N TYR A 23 -4.02 4.48 -3.41
CA TYR A 23 -5.22 3.67 -3.17
C TYR A 23 -6.49 4.49 -3.37
N ARG A 24 -6.60 5.67 -2.74
CA ARG A 24 -7.77 6.53 -2.88
C ARG A 24 -7.96 7.02 -4.30
N GLY A 25 -6.89 7.40 -5.00
CA GLY A 25 -6.96 7.80 -6.41
C GLY A 25 -7.52 6.69 -7.29
N VAL A 26 -7.05 5.45 -7.11
CA VAL A 26 -7.55 4.29 -7.86
C VAL A 26 -9.01 3.98 -7.50
N GLU A 27 -9.37 4.03 -6.22
CA GLU A 27 -10.75 3.80 -5.76
C GLU A 27 -11.72 4.86 -6.30
N ASP A 28 -11.33 6.14 -6.26
CA ASP A 28 -12.14 7.25 -6.76
C ASP A 28 -12.32 7.18 -8.28
N GLU A 29 -11.23 7.00 -9.05
CA GLU A 29 -11.32 6.84 -10.51
C GLU A 29 -12.17 5.63 -10.89
N THR A 30 -12.01 4.53 -10.16
CA THR A 30 -12.78 3.30 -10.41
C THR A 30 -14.26 3.51 -10.13
N ASN A 31 -14.63 4.13 -9.01
CA ASN A 31 -16.02 4.39 -8.65
C ASN A 31 -16.69 5.35 -9.63
N ASP A 32 -15.98 6.40 -10.05
CA ASP A 32 -16.51 7.34 -11.05
C ASP A 32 -16.72 6.65 -12.40
N LEU A 33 -15.76 5.82 -12.83
CA LEU A 33 -15.89 5.01 -14.04
C LEU A 33 -17.05 4.02 -13.91
N GLU A 34 -17.14 3.26 -12.82
CA GLU A 34 -18.25 2.33 -12.55
C GLU A 34 -19.60 3.06 -12.64
N ARG A 35 -19.72 4.23 -12.03
CA ARG A 35 -20.99 4.98 -12.01
C ARG A 35 -21.37 5.53 -13.37
N GLU A 36 -20.42 6.03 -14.17
CA GLU A 36 -20.67 6.44 -15.55
C GLU A 36 -21.02 5.25 -16.46
N LEU A 37 -20.36 4.12 -16.25
CA LEU A 37 -20.53 2.92 -17.05
C LEU A 37 -21.83 2.18 -16.74
N GLU A 38 -22.22 2.05 -15.48
CA GLU A 38 -23.47 1.43 -15.05
C GLU A 38 -24.71 2.11 -15.66
N GLN A 39 -24.66 3.45 -15.78
CA GLN A 39 -25.73 4.22 -16.42
C GLN A 39 -25.89 3.90 -17.91
N LYS A 40 -24.81 3.49 -18.58
CA LYS A 40 -24.79 3.15 -20.01
C LYS A 40 -24.78 1.65 -20.28
N LEU A 41 -24.65 0.83 -19.23
CA LEU A 41 -24.52 -0.62 -19.31
C LEU A 41 -25.73 -1.32 -19.94
N ALA A 42 -26.91 -0.69 -19.86
CA ALA A 42 -28.12 -1.15 -20.52
C ALA A 42 -28.03 -1.03 -22.06
N GLU A 43 -27.19 -0.12 -22.56
CA GLU A 43 -27.01 0.18 -24.00
C GLU A 43 -25.76 -0.49 -24.59
N TRP A 44 -24.88 -1.02 -23.74
CA TRP A 44 -23.59 -1.58 -24.16
C TRP A 44 -23.71 -3.02 -24.67
N SER A 45 -23.00 -3.31 -25.77
CA SER A 45 -22.85 -4.66 -26.33
C SER A 45 -21.98 -5.56 -25.42
N GLY A 46 -21.99 -6.87 -25.69
CA GLY A 46 -21.27 -7.86 -24.87
C GLY A 46 -19.77 -7.60 -24.70
N GLU A 47 -19.07 -7.15 -25.75
CA GLU A 47 -17.63 -6.84 -25.71
C GLU A 47 -17.28 -5.68 -24.77
N ALA A 48 -18.12 -4.65 -24.71
CA ALA A 48 -17.88 -3.50 -23.84
C ALA A 48 -18.03 -3.87 -22.35
N ARG A 49 -18.98 -4.78 -22.05
CA ARG A 49 -19.07 -5.40 -20.72
C ARG A 49 -17.83 -6.21 -20.37
N GLU A 50 -17.30 -6.98 -21.33
CA GLU A 50 -16.13 -7.82 -21.10
C GLU A 50 -14.86 -6.99 -20.85
N ALA A 51 -14.64 -5.92 -21.62
CA ALA A 51 -13.55 -4.97 -21.41
C ALA A 51 -13.62 -4.31 -20.02
N TYR A 52 -14.83 -3.96 -19.57
CA TYR A 52 -15.04 -3.44 -18.22
C TYR A 52 -14.62 -4.44 -17.13
N TRP A 53 -15.05 -5.70 -17.22
CA TRP A 53 -14.67 -6.73 -16.23
C TRP A 53 -13.16 -7.00 -16.22
N GLN A 54 -12.49 -6.88 -17.37
CA GLN A 54 -11.03 -6.98 -17.44
C GLN A 54 -10.33 -5.81 -16.76
N ALA A 55 -10.77 -4.58 -17.03
CA ALA A 55 -10.26 -3.40 -16.32
C ALA A 55 -10.49 -3.56 -14.81
N LYS A 56 -11.65 -4.12 -14.44
CA LYS A 56 -11.98 -4.43 -13.05
C LYS A 56 -11.02 -5.35 -12.34
N ALA A 57 -10.74 -6.47 -12.96
CA ALA A 57 -9.76 -7.40 -12.42
C ALA A 57 -8.37 -6.77 -12.28
N GLN A 58 -7.96 -5.89 -13.21
CA GLN A 58 -6.64 -5.26 -13.17
C GLN A 58 -6.50 -4.28 -12.01
N TRP A 59 -7.49 -3.42 -11.76
CA TRP A 59 -7.41 -2.48 -10.64
C TRP A 59 -7.52 -3.19 -9.28
N GLU A 60 -8.37 -4.20 -9.15
CA GLU A 60 -8.48 -5.00 -7.92
C GLU A 60 -7.15 -5.71 -7.61
N LYS A 61 -6.49 -6.24 -8.64
CA LYS A 61 -5.15 -6.83 -8.51
C LYS A 61 -4.12 -5.81 -8.04
N ALA A 62 -4.09 -4.61 -8.63
CA ALA A 62 -3.17 -3.56 -8.23
C ALA A 62 -3.38 -3.14 -6.77
N ILE A 63 -4.64 -3.05 -6.32
CA ILE A 63 -4.98 -2.78 -4.92
C ILE A 63 -4.45 -3.90 -4.00
N GLY A 64 -4.61 -5.17 -4.39
CA GLY A 64 -4.07 -6.31 -3.65
C GLY A 64 -2.54 -6.22 -3.49
N GLU A 65 -1.83 -5.94 -4.59
CA GLU A 65 -0.37 -5.78 -4.58
C GLU A 65 0.08 -4.62 -3.67
N LEU A 66 -0.66 -3.51 -3.64
CA LEU A 66 -0.38 -2.39 -2.74
C LEU A 66 -0.53 -2.78 -1.26
N ASN A 67 -1.55 -3.55 -0.93
CA ASN A 67 -1.74 -4.06 0.43
C ASN A 67 -0.62 -5.03 0.84
N ASP A 68 -0.16 -5.88 -0.07
CA ASP A 68 0.94 -6.80 0.19
C ASP A 68 2.25 -6.05 0.45
N VAL A 69 2.52 -4.99 -0.32
CA VAL A 69 3.68 -4.12 -0.09
C VAL A 69 3.58 -3.44 1.28
N LEU A 70 2.40 -2.94 1.67
CA LEU A 70 2.18 -2.34 3.00
C LEU A 70 2.42 -3.34 4.13
N ALA A 71 1.97 -4.59 3.99
CA ALA A 71 2.16 -5.63 4.99
C ALA A 71 3.65 -5.97 5.15
N GLN A 72 4.37 -6.14 4.03
CA GLN A 72 5.82 -6.37 4.03
C GLN A 72 6.56 -5.19 4.67
N LEU A 73 6.12 -3.97 4.39
CA LEU A 73 6.68 -2.76 4.97
C LEU A 73 6.53 -2.75 6.50
N GLY A 74 5.32 -3.01 7.00
CA GLY A 74 5.04 -3.10 8.43
C GLY A 74 5.94 -4.12 9.14
N ALA A 75 6.09 -5.31 8.55
CA ALA A 75 6.98 -6.35 9.08
C ALA A 75 8.45 -5.91 9.11
N ALA A 76 8.92 -5.18 8.09
CA ALA A 76 10.27 -4.64 8.08
C ALA A 76 10.49 -3.60 9.21
N VAL A 77 9.50 -2.72 9.44
CA VAL A 77 9.56 -1.73 10.52
C VAL A 77 9.64 -2.40 11.89
N GLU A 78 8.83 -3.43 12.12
CA GLU A 78 8.79 -4.16 13.39
C GLU A 78 10.12 -4.87 13.67
N ASN A 79 10.72 -5.47 12.64
CA ASN A 79 12.05 -6.08 12.73
C ASN A 79 13.11 -5.04 13.09
N ILE A 80 13.07 -3.85 12.49
CA ILE A 80 14.02 -2.76 12.81
C ILE A 80 13.85 -2.30 14.27
N ARG A 81 12.62 -2.11 14.76
CA ARG A 81 12.38 -1.71 16.17
C ARG A 81 12.83 -2.79 17.16
N THR A 82 12.56 -4.06 16.86
CA THR A 82 12.91 -5.19 17.73
C THR A 82 14.43 -5.34 17.83
N ASN A 83 15.13 -5.29 16.70
CA ASN A 83 16.60 -5.34 16.66
C ASN A 83 17.24 -4.15 17.38
N TYR A 84 16.64 -2.95 17.29
CA TYR A 84 17.10 -1.77 18.04
C TYR A 84 17.00 -1.98 19.55
N THR A 85 15.84 -2.39 20.06
CA THR A 85 15.60 -2.56 21.51
C THR A 85 16.50 -3.63 22.12
N ALA A 86 16.74 -4.72 21.38
CA ALA A 86 17.64 -5.80 21.79
C ALA A 86 19.11 -5.32 21.82
N THR A 87 19.53 -4.59 20.79
CA THR A 87 20.92 -4.10 20.66
C THR A 87 21.24 -3.00 21.67
N GLU A 88 20.32 -2.06 21.90
CA GLU A 88 20.49 -1.05 22.94
C GLU A 88 20.55 -1.68 24.33
N ARG A 89 19.62 -2.59 24.67
CA ARG A 89 19.65 -3.28 25.97
C ARG A 89 20.95 -4.05 26.18
N ALA A 90 21.39 -4.80 25.17
CA ALA A 90 22.64 -5.58 25.23
C ALA A 90 23.86 -4.68 25.47
N ASN A 91 23.95 -3.55 24.78
CA ASN A 91 25.03 -2.58 24.99
C ASN A 91 24.93 -1.91 26.36
N THR A 92 23.73 -1.55 26.82
CA THR A 92 23.57 -0.91 28.14
C THR A 92 23.94 -1.85 29.29
N THR A 93 23.71 -3.17 29.14
CA THR A 93 24.18 -4.18 30.10
C THR A 93 25.67 -4.48 30.03
N LEU A 94 26.34 -4.19 28.92
CA LEU A 94 27.78 -4.39 28.75
C LEU A 94 28.62 -3.21 29.30
N PHE A 95 28.00 -2.03 29.45
CA PHE A 95 28.64 -0.81 29.93
C PHE A 95 28.18 -0.35 31.32
N GLN A 96 27.54 -1.23 32.11
CA GLN A 96 27.36 -1.10 33.56
C GLN A 96 28.23 -2.13 34.27
#